data_AF-A0ABD2U5D4-F1
#
_entry.id   AF-A0ABD2U5D4-F1
#
_cell.length_a   1.000
_cell.length_b   1.000
_cell.length_c   1.000
_cell.angle_alpha   90.00
_cell.angle_beta   90.00
_cell.angle_gamma   90.00
#
_symmetry.space_group_name_H-M   'P 1'
#
loop_
_entity.id
_entity.type
_entity.pdbx_description
1 polymer ?
#
loop_
_entity_poly.entity_id
_entity_poly.type
_entity_poly.pdbx_seq_one_letter_code
_entity_poly.pdbx_strand_id
1 'polypeptide(L)'
;TLHNLTPKVLTLYPQPKQHTVGRHTSLFPCLFALLFLSSVYTQHSLGFSASRKLRIYTSSCFYNYTSDPHFTYIMETHSQNFSFTKFYSVVAVVVIFWPFMASAGPLRRVVDTHWYPATATWYGSPEGDGSTGGACGYGSMVDVKPFRARVGAVSPILFKNGEGCGACYKVKCLDSSVCSRRAATVIITDECPGGYCSGDRVHFDLSGAAFGHMAVSGYGGSLRDRGVISILYRRTLCKYPGKNIAFHVNEGSTPYWLSLLVEFEDGDGDVGSMHIREARSNQWIEMSHLWGAYWAIIGGPMQGPFSVKLTTLSTGRALSARDVIPGNWSPKATYTSRLNF
;
A
#
# COMPACT_ATOMS: atom_id res chain seq x y z
N THR A 1 45.14 -41.90 4.61
CA THR A 1 45.64 -40.77 5.42
C THR A 1 44.67 -39.62 5.18
N LEU A 2 43.60 -39.49 6.00
CA LEU A 2 43.50 -38.51 7.12
C LEU A 2 43.72 -37.08 6.59
N HIS A 3 42.81 -36.10 6.65
CA HIS A 3 41.71 -35.85 7.57
C HIS A 3 40.73 -34.81 6.99
N ASN A 4 39.45 -34.94 7.36
CA ASN A 4 38.42 -33.88 7.40
C ASN A 4 38.91 -32.62 8.12
N LEU A 5 38.63 -31.43 7.56
CA LEU A 5 38.45 -30.20 8.35
C LEU A 5 37.38 -29.29 7.72
N THR A 6 36.28 -29.17 8.44
CA THR A 6 35.21 -28.17 8.29
C THR A 6 35.65 -26.83 8.88
N PRO A 7 35.31 -25.67 8.28
CA PRO A 7 35.32 -24.42 9.00
C PRO A 7 33.96 -24.17 9.67
N LYS A 8 34.00 -24.06 11.00
CA LYS A 8 32.90 -23.66 11.89
C LYS A 8 32.44 -22.23 11.61
N VAL A 9 31.12 -22.08 11.58
CA VAL A 9 30.39 -20.81 11.73
C VAL A 9 30.74 -20.19 13.09
N LEU A 10 31.19 -18.93 13.08
CA LEU A 10 31.37 -18.10 14.27
C LEU A 10 30.50 -16.86 14.12
N THR A 11 29.34 -16.92 14.77
CA THR A 11 28.38 -15.82 14.89
C THR A 11 28.91 -14.83 15.93
N LEU A 12 29.38 -13.66 15.47
CA LEU A 12 29.75 -12.55 16.34
C LEU A 12 28.53 -11.64 16.52
N TYR A 13 27.90 -11.71 17.70
CA TYR A 13 26.92 -10.73 18.17
C TYR A 13 27.64 -9.55 18.82
N PRO A 14 27.52 -8.32 18.32
CA PRO A 14 27.89 -7.13 19.09
C PRO A 14 26.74 -6.75 20.05
N GLN A 15 27.09 -6.66 21.34
CA GLN A 15 26.27 -6.14 22.43
C GLN A 15 25.88 -4.66 22.22
N PRO A 16 24.67 -4.22 22.59
CA PRO A 16 24.28 -2.81 22.49
C PRO A 16 24.94 -1.97 23.59
N LYS A 17 25.60 -0.88 23.18
CA LYS A 17 26.15 0.16 24.07
C LYS A 17 25.05 1.02 24.67
N GLN A 18 25.21 1.34 25.95
CA GLN A 18 24.37 2.22 26.75
C GLN A 18 24.36 3.68 26.26
N HIS A 19 23.23 4.33 26.59
CA HIS A 19 22.78 5.68 26.27
C HIS A 19 23.75 6.83 26.59
N THR A 20 23.74 7.84 25.72
CA THR A 20 23.69 9.26 26.10
C THR A 20 22.77 9.98 25.12
N VAL A 21 21.54 10.31 25.56
CA VAL A 21 20.60 11.16 24.81
C VAL A 21 20.39 12.42 25.63
N GLY A 22 20.67 13.56 24.99
CA GLY A 22 20.52 14.89 25.53
C GLY A 22 19.07 15.24 25.87
N ARG A 23 18.93 16.10 26.87
CA ARG A 23 17.69 16.73 27.33
C ARG A 23 16.90 17.34 26.16
N HIS A 24 15.70 16.83 25.94
CA HIS A 24 14.58 17.63 25.44
C HIS A 24 13.37 17.41 26.35
N THR A 25 12.95 18.50 26.97
CA THR A 25 11.74 18.63 27.78
C THR A 25 10.50 18.46 26.89
N SER A 26 9.67 17.45 27.14
CA SER A 26 8.31 17.40 26.59
C SER A 26 7.31 17.06 27.69
N LEU A 27 6.23 17.84 27.70
CA LEU A 27 5.07 17.77 28.59
C LEU A 27 4.33 16.45 28.39
N PHE A 28 4.67 15.40 29.14
CA PHE A 28 3.97 14.10 29.03
C PHE A 28 3.76 13.26 30.31
N PRO A 29 3.71 13.81 31.55
CA PRO A 29 3.21 13.03 32.68
C PRO A 29 1.93 13.57 33.37
N CYS A 30 1.25 14.59 32.84
CA CYS A 30 -0.06 15.03 33.38
C CYS A 30 -1.27 14.30 32.80
N LEU A 31 -1.13 13.57 31.69
CA LEU A 31 -2.28 12.92 31.03
C LEU A 31 -2.66 11.54 31.62
N PHE A 32 -1.79 10.94 32.43
CA PHE A 32 -2.06 9.62 33.03
C PHE A 32 -2.76 9.68 34.40
N ALA A 33 -2.73 10.83 35.09
CA ALA A 33 -3.41 11.01 36.37
C ALA A 33 -4.93 11.26 36.23
N LEU A 34 -5.38 11.73 35.05
CA LEU A 34 -6.79 12.02 34.77
C LEU A 34 -7.60 10.78 34.36
N LEU A 35 -6.95 9.71 33.88
CA LEU A 35 -7.63 8.47 33.46
C LEU A 35 -7.84 7.47 34.59
N PHE A 36 -7.15 7.62 35.73
CA PHE A 36 -7.34 6.76 36.90
C PHE A 36 -8.48 7.22 37.84
N LEU A 37 -8.81 8.51 37.86
CA LEU A 37 -9.95 9.04 38.63
C LEU A 37 -11.31 8.73 37.98
N SER A 38 -11.37 8.56 36.66
CA SER A 38 -12.60 8.16 35.95
C SER A 38 -12.96 6.67 36.12
N SER A 39 -12.00 5.82 36.49
CA SER A 39 -12.25 4.39 36.74
C SER A 39 -12.85 4.13 38.12
N VAL A 40 -12.42 4.91 39.13
CA VAL A 40 -12.87 4.75 40.52
C VAL A 40 -14.28 5.34 40.75
N TYR A 41 -14.69 6.35 39.99
CA TYR A 41 -16.03 6.95 40.14
C TYR A 41 -17.16 6.13 39.48
N THR A 42 -16.83 5.26 38.52
CA THR A 42 -17.81 4.45 37.78
C THR A 42 -18.21 3.17 38.53
N GLN A 43 -17.51 2.81 39.62
CA GLN A 43 -17.81 1.63 40.42
C GLN A 43 -18.66 1.91 41.67
N HIS A 44 -19.00 3.16 41.98
CA HIS A 44 -19.80 3.51 43.16
C HIS A 44 -21.31 3.72 42.88
N SER A 45 -21.77 3.58 41.63
CA SER A 45 -23.19 3.74 41.23
C SER A 45 -23.96 2.43 41.00
N LEU A 46 -23.36 1.26 41.28
CA LEU A 46 -24.04 -0.04 41.26
C LEU A 46 -23.84 -0.71 42.62
N GLY A 47 -24.84 -0.57 43.49
CA GLY A 47 -24.79 -1.09 44.86
C GLY A 47 -24.58 -2.60 44.91
N PHE A 48 -23.42 -3.01 45.43
CA PHE A 48 -23.21 -4.34 46.01
C PHE A 48 -22.48 -4.19 47.35
N SER A 49 -23.07 -4.79 48.38
CA SER A 49 -22.56 -4.85 49.75
C SER A 49 -21.52 -5.95 49.89
N ALA A 50 -20.32 -5.63 50.39
CA ALA A 50 -19.51 -6.55 51.20
C ALA A 50 -18.27 -5.86 51.81
N SER A 51 -18.34 -5.66 53.13
CA SER A 51 -17.29 -5.71 54.16
C SER A 51 -15.78 -5.77 53.81
N ARG A 52 -15.07 -4.84 54.48
CA ARG A 52 -13.73 -4.93 55.14
C ARG A 52 -12.46 -4.56 54.35
N LYS A 53 -11.88 -3.45 54.84
CA LYS A 53 -10.46 -3.07 55.06
C LYS A 53 -9.55 -3.05 53.82
N LEU A 54 -9.27 -1.84 53.34
CA LEU A 54 -7.95 -1.50 52.79
C LEU A 54 -7.41 -0.23 53.47
N ARG A 55 -6.28 -0.39 54.16
CA ARG A 55 -5.56 0.64 54.90
C ARG A 55 -4.56 1.27 53.93
N ILE A 56 -4.73 2.53 53.54
CA ILE A 56 -3.77 3.24 52.68
C ILE A 56 -2.83 4.03 53.59
N TYR A 57 -1.54 3.69 53.53
CA TYR A 57 -0.45 4.48 54.08
C TYR A 57 -0.23 5.71 53.20
N THR A 58 -0.42 6.91 53.74
CA THR A 58 0.07 8.15 53.14
C THR A 58 1.41 8.51 53.80
N SER A 59 2.51 8.41 53.07
CA SER A 59 3.77 9.04 53.45
C SER A 59 4.17 10.07 52.39
N SER A 60 3.95 11.32 52.76
CA SER A 60 4.85 12.46 52.62
C SER A 60 5.57 12.70 51.28
N CYS A 61 5.19 13.81 50.63
CA CYS A 61 6.17 14.76 50.10
C CYS A 61 5.58 16.17 50.18
N PHE A 62 5.81 16.82 51.32
CA PHE A 62 5.73 18.27 51.44
C PHE A 62 7.05 18.85 50.97
N TYR A 63 7.00 19.86 50.09
CA TYR A 63 8.01 20.92 50.06
C TYR A 63 7.30 22.27 50.00
N ASN A 64 7.60 23.07 51.03
CA ASN A 64 7.07 24.39 51.30
C ASN A 64 7.56 25.44 50.29
N TYR A 65 6.69 26.40 49.96
CA TYR A 65 7.09 27.77 49.68
C TYR A 65 6.14 28.74 50.40
N THR A 66 6.65 29.25 51.52
CA THR A 66 6.53 30.61 52.11
C THR A 66 5.30 31.50 51.80
N SER A 67 4.51 31.70 52.86
CA SER A 67 4.09 32.99 53.47
C SER A 67 3.70 34.20 52.60
N ASP A 68 2.40 34.53 52.58
CA ASP A 68 1.88 35.89 52.84
C ASP A 68 0.40 35.83 53.30
N PRO A 69 -0.05 36.55 54.35
CA PRO A 69 -1.34 36.30 55.00
C PRO A 69 -2.30 37.49 54.90
N HIS A 70 -3.19 37.57 53.91
CA HIS A 70 -4.34 38.48 53.97
C HIS A 70 -5.43 38.04 52.98
N PHE A 71 -6.51 37.43 53.49
CA PHE A 71 -7.93 37.75 53.19
C PHE A 71 -8.84 36.61 53.65
N THR A 72 -9.36 36.74 54.87
CA THR A 72 -10.58 36.05 55.32
C THR A 72 -11.73 37.00 55.08
N TYR A 73 -12.63 36.75 54.13
CA TYR A 73 -14.03 37.23 54.20
C TYR A 73 -14.96 36.36 53.33
N ILE A 74 -15.83 35.62 54.02
CA ILE A 74 -17.28 35.41 53.79
C ILE A 74 -17.73 35.25 52.32
N MET A 75 -17.94 34.00 51.90
CA MET A 75 -18.83 33.68 50.77
C MET A 75 -20.24 33.48 51.31
N GLU A 76 -21.03 34.56 51.21
CA GLU A 76 -22.47 34.54 51.34
C GLU A 76 -23.05 33.75 50.16
N THR A 77 -23.93 32.80 50.47
CA THR A 77 -24.51 31.87 49.50
C THR A 77 -25.60 32.59 48.70
N HIS A 78 -25.28 33.01 47.48
CA HIS A 78 -26.31 33.35 46.50
C HIS A 78 -26.65 32.13 45.63
N SER A 79 -27.75 31.48 45.98
CA SER A 79 -28.40 30.45 45.18
C SER A 79 -28.88 31.05 43.85
N GLN A 80 -28.29 30.61 42.74
CA GLN A 80 -28.88 30.77 41.42
C GLN A 80 -28.99 29.38 40.80
N ASN A 81 -30.23 28.95 40.59
CA ASN A 81 -30.63 27.63 40.11
C ASN A 81 -30.04 27.34 38.73
N PHE A 82 -28.88 26.69 38.67
CA PHE A 82 -28.34 26.15 37.43
C PHE A 82 -28.82 24.71 37.25
N SER A 83 -29.68 24.49 36.26
CA SER A 83 -30.29 23.19 35.96
C SER A 83 -29.22 22.19 35.48
N PHE A 84 -28.80 21.31 36.38
CA PHE A 84 -27.78 20.27 36.15
C PHE A 84 -28.16 19.27 35.05
N THR A 85 -29.43 19.11 34.71
CA THR A 85 -29.91 18.11 33.73
C THR A 85 -29.54 18.44 32.28
N LYS A 86 -29.35 19.71 31.91
CA LYS A 86 -28.98 20.08 30.54
C LYS A 86 -27.49 19.85 30.22
N PHE A 87 -26.64 19.78 31.23
CA PHE A 87 -25.18 19.65 31.03
C PHE A 87 -24.79 18.19 30.72
N TYR A 88 -25.42 17.21 31.38
CA TYR A 88 -25.13 15.78 31.16
C TYR A 88 -25.55 15.29 29.77
N SER A 89 -26.67 15.79 29.21
CA SER A 89 -27.13 15.38 27.87
C SER A 89 -26.20 15.86 26.75
N VAL A 90 -25.59 17.04 26.89
CA VAL A 90 -24.68 17.58 25.86
C VAL A 90 -23.32 16.87 25.91
N VAL A 91 -22.79 16.61 27.11
CA VAL A 91 -21.50 15.90 27.28
C VAL A 91 -21.62 14.43 26.83
N ALA A 92 -22.75 13.77 27.10
CA ALA A 92 -22.98 12.39 26.65
C ALA A 92 -23.03 12.27 25.11
N VAL A 93 -23.64 13.23 24.41
CA VAL A 93 -23.67 13.24 22.93
C VAL A 93 -22.27 13.46 22.36
N VAL A 94 -21.45 14.34 22.94
CA VAL A 94 -20.08 14.58 22.44
C VAL A 94 -19.18 13.35 22.62
N VAL A 95 -19.30 12.62 23.74
CA VAL A 95 -18.46 11.43 24.02
C VAL A 95 -18.92 10.19 23.24
N ILE A 96 -20.23 10.05 22.96
CA ILE A 96 -20.77 8.93 22.16
C ILE A 96 -20.53 9.13 20.66
N PHE A 97 -20.46 10.37 20.17
CA PHE A 97 -20.21 10.66 18.75
C PHE A 97 -18.71 10.85 18.39
N TRP A 98 -17.82 10.99 19.37
CA TRP A 98 -16.37 11.13 19.13
C TRP A 98 -15.70 9.92 18.43
N PRO A 99 -16.12 8.65 18.60
CA PRO A 99 -15.49 7.54 17.87
C PRO A 99 -15.93 7.48 16.40
N PHE A 100 -16.93 8.28 15.99
CA PHE A 100 -17.50 8.19 14.63
C PHE A 100 -16.86 9.13 13.61
N MET A 101 -15.95 10.01 14.04
CA MET A 101 -14.97 10.56 13.11
C MET A 101 -13.86 9.52 12.93
N ALA A 102 -14.19 8.47 12.19
CA ALA A 102 -13.17 7.63 11.57
C ALA A 102 -12.17 8.59 10.90
N SER A 103 -10.92 8.52 11.35
CA SER A 103 -9.80 9.20 10.71
C SER A 103 -9.80 8.77 9.24
N ALA A 104 -10.42 9.57 8.38
CA ALA A 104 -10.16 9.53 6.96
C ALA A 104 -8.71 9.96 6.81
N GLY A 105 -7.81 8.97 6.82
CA GLY A 105 -6.40 9.20 6.52
C GLY A 105 -6.31 9.96 5.19
N PRO A 106 -5.25 10.76 4.99
CA PRO A 106 -5.10 11.52 3.76
C PRO A 106 -5.27 10.57 2.56
N LEU A 107 -6.14 10.96 1.62
CA LEU A 107 -6.36 10.20 0.39
C LEU A 107 -5.00 10.04 -0.28
N ARG A 108 -4.41 8.83 -0.20
CA ARG A 108 -3.17 8.53 -0.92
C ARG A 108 -3.45 8.83 -2.39
N ARG A 109 -2.61 9.64 -3.03
CA ARG A 109 -2.74 9.97 -4.46
C ARG A 109 -1.68 9.18 -5.22
N VAL A 110 -2.09 8.44 -6.25
CA VAL A 110 -1.16 7.77 -7.17
C VAL A 110 -0.41 8.74 -8.06
N VAL A 111 -1.07 9.84 -8.44
CA VAL A 111 -0.42 10.87 -9.25
C VAL A 111 0.59 11.59 -8.35
N ASP A 112 1.86 11.26 -8.57
CA ASP A 112 2.94 12.03 -8.00
C ASP A 112 3.15 13.29 -8.85
N THR A 113 3.16 14.44 -8.22
CA THR A 113 3.46 15.70 -8.88
C THR A 113 4.96 15.88 -9.09
N HIS A 114 5.79 15.25 -8.25
CA HIS A 114 7.24 15.34 -8.25
C HIS A 114 7.86 14.36 -9.24
N TRP A 115 8.97 14.79 -9.83
CA TRP A 115 9.81 13.97 -10.71
C TRP A 115 11.03 13.48 -9.95
N TYR A 116 11.37 12.21 -10.13
CA TYR A 116 12.54 11.59 -9.51
C TYR A 116 13.56 11.20 -10.58
N PRO A 117 14.87 11.29 -10.26
CA PRO A 117 15.91 10.82 -11.15
C PRO A 117 15.90 9.28 -11.25
N ALA A 118 16.14 8.78 -12.45
CA ALA A 118 16.40 7.37 -12.72
C ALA A 118 17.31 7.24 -13.94
N THR A 119 17.73 6.02 -14.24
CA THR A 119 18.38 5.69 -15.51
C THR A 119 17.47 4.80 -16.35
N ALA A 120 17.70 4.80 -17.66
CA ALA A 120 16.98 3.91 -18.56
C ALA A 120 17.87 3.32 -19.63
N THR A 121 17.62 2.05 -19.97
CA THR A 121 18.06 1.36 -21.18
C THR A 121 16.84 0.91 -21.99
N TRP A 122 17.09 0.14 -23.04
CA TRP A 122 16.05 -0.53 -23.79
C TRP A 122 16.47 -1.93 -24.23
N TYR A 123 15.46 -2.77 -24.49
CA TYR A 123 15.64 -4.15 -24.93
C TYR A 123 14.68 -4.53 -26.06
N GLY A 124 14.94 -5.69 -26.66
CA GLY A 124 14.16 -6.21 -27.78
C GLY A 124 14.49 -5.54 -29.11
N SER A 125 13.53 -5.54 -30.04
CA SER A 125 13.72 -4.88 -31.34
C SER A 125 13.53 -3.35 -31.23
N PRO A 126 14.20 -2.54 -32.08
CA PRO A 126 14.18 -1.08 -31.96
C PRO A 126 12.78 -0.45 -31.98
N GLU A 127 11.83 -1.04 -32.69
CA GLU A 127 10.43 -0.58 -32.77
C GLU A 127 9.45 -1.60 -32.19
N GLY A 128 9.95 -2.55 -31.38
CA GLY A 128 9.14 -3.59 -30.76
C GLY A 128 8.69 -3.27 -29.35
N ASP A 129 7.88 -4.20 -28.84
CA ASP A 129 7.14 -4.09 -27.58
C ASP A 129 7.72 -4.97 -26.47
N GLY A 130 9.05 -5.05 -26.43
CA GLY A 130 9.76 -5.79 -25.39
C GLY A 130 9.66 -7.30 -25.62
N SER A 131 9.23 -8.04 -24.59
CA SER A 131 9.16 -9.50 -24.59
C SER A 131 7.80 -10.01 -24.12
N THR A 132 7.34 -11.11 -24.72
CA THR A 132 6.16 -11.84 -24.26
C THR A 132 6.43 -12.70 -23.02
N GLY A 133 7.70 -12.90 -22.66
CA GLY A 133 8.13 -13.68 -21.50
C GLY A 133 8.29 -12.88 -20.21
N GLY A 134 7.68 -11.70 -20.10
CA GLY A 134 7.89 -10.80 -18.98
C GLY A 134 7.38 -11.33 -17.64
N ALA A 135 8.05 -10.95 -16.55
CA ALA A 135 7.82 -11.41 -15.19
C ALA A 135 6.40 -11.13 -14.65
N CYS A 136 5.66 -10.19 -15.23
CA CYS A 136 4.27 -9.91 -14.85
C CYS A 136 3.25 -10.91 -15.40
N GLY A 137 3.62 -11.71 -16.41
CA GLY A 137 2.74 -12.75 -16.95
C GLY A 137 1.76 -12.31 -18.05
N TYR A 138 1.86 -11.07 -18.55
CA TYR A 138 0.94 -10.54 -19.57
C TYR A 138 1.09 -11.17 -20.98
N GLY A 139 2.14 -11.95 -21.22
CA GLY A 139 2.25 -12.74 -22.45
C GLY A 139 2.24 -11.88 -23.72
N SER A 140 1.48 -12.31 -24.72
CA SER A 140 1.33 -11.60 -25.99
C SER A 140 0.54 -10.28 -25.90
N MET A 141 -0.05 -9.95 -24.75
CA MET A 141 -0.79 -8.68 -24.61
C MET A 141 0.10 -7.45 -24.75
N VAL A 142 1.41 -7.60 -24.50
CA VAL A 142 2.39 -6.50 -24.60
C VAL A 142 2.43 -5.86 -26.00
N ASP A 143 2.16 -6.64 -27.06
CA ASP A 143 2.22 -6.22 -28.48
C ASP A 143 0.86 -5.70 -29.02
N VAL A 144 -0.17 -5.62 -28.17
CA VAL A 144 -1.49 -5.12 -28.58
C VAL A 144 -1.93 -3.94 -27.73
N LYS A 145 -2.80 -3.10 -28.28
CA LYS A 145 -3.36 -1.98 -27.53
C LYS A 145 -4.19 -2.52 -26.36
N PRO A 146 -4.07 -1.92 -25.15
CA PRO A 146 -3.43 -0.63 -24.86
C PRO A 146 -1.95 -0.65 -24.43
N PHE A 147 -1.31 -1.82 -24.33
CA PHE A 147 0.10 -1.97 -23.92
C PHE A 147 1.11 -1.55 -24.99
N ARG A 148 0.79 -1.84 -26.26
CA ARG A 148 1.64 -1.58 -27.41
C ARG A 148 2.33 -0.20 -27.37
N ALA A 149 3.63 -0.22 -27.62
CA ALA A 149 4.62 0.86 -27.61
C ALA A 149 4.80 1.57 -26.26
N ARG A 150 4.37 0.93 -25.16
CA ARG A 150 4.28 1.53 -23.82
C ARG A 150 4.66 0.58 -22.71
N VAL A 151 5.48 -0.44 -22.97
CA VAL A 151 5.87 -1.44 -21.97
C VAL A 151 7.34 -1.31 -21.58
N GLY A 152 7.69 -1.86 -20.43
CA GLY A 152 9.07 -1.92 -19.96
C GLY A 152 9.22 -2.76 -18.70
N ALA A 153 10.47 -3.18 -18.48
CA ALA A 153 10.92 -3.77 -17.25
C ALA A 153 11.45 -2.69 -16.30
N VAL A 154 11.43 -2.97 -15.00
CA VAL A 154 12.01 -2.08 -13.99
C VAL A 154 12.89 -2.84 -13.02
N SER A 155 13.81 -2.11 -12.39
CA SER A 155 14.60 -2.60 -11.26
C SER A 155 13.73 -3.15 -10.13
N PRO A 156 14.28 -4.04 -9.26
CA PRO A 156 13.54 -4.63 -8.14
C PRO A 156 12.85 -3.64 -7.20
N ILE A 157 13.36 -2.40 -7.11
CA ILE A 157 12.78 -1.32 -6.29
C ILE A 157 11.36 -0.96 -6.71
N LEU A 158 11.09 -0.92 -8.03
CA LEU A 158 9.77 -0.62 -8.56
C LEU A 158 8.98 -1.89 -8.87
N PHE A 159 9.66 -2.99 -9.22
CA PHE A 159 9.01 -4.27 -9.51
C PHE A 159 8.41 -4.90 -8.25
N LYS A 160 9.10 -4.79 -7.10
CA LYS A 160 8.61 -5.23 -5.77
C LYS A 160 8.07 -6.66 -5.76
N ASN A 161 8.85 -7.61 -6.28
CA ASN A 161 8.44 -9.02 -6.38
C ASN A 161 7.09 -9.23 -7.09
N GLY A 162 6.74 -8.34 -8.03
CA GLY A 162 5.50 -8.41 -8.81
C GLY A 162 4.41 -7.45 -8.35
N GLU A 163 4.48 -6.86 -7.16
CA GLU A 163 3.49 -5.85 -6.72
C GLU A 163 3.47 -4.61 -7.63
N GLY A 164 4.57 -4.35 -8.33
CA GLY A 164 4.68 -3.26 -9.31
C GLY A 164 4.07 -3.57 -10.69
N CYS A 165 3.62 -4.80 -10.93
CA CYS A 165 3.02 -5.19 -12.21
C CYS A 165 1.74 -4.40 -12.46
N GLY A 166 1.58 -3.93 -13.70
CA GLY A 166 0.44 -3.11 -14.13
C GLY A 166 0.57 -1.62 -13.78
N ALA A 167 1.48 -1.24 -12.87
CA ALA A 167 1.68 0.15 -12.51
C ALA A 167 2.15 1.00 -13.71
N CYS A 168 1.70 2.27 -13.75
CA CYS A 168 2.05 3.20 -14.82
C CYS A 168 2.96 4.33 -14.35
N TYR A 169 3.95 4.64 -15.17
CA TYR A 169 4.88 5.73 -14.95
C TYR A 169 4.91 6.67 -16.15
N LYS A 170 5.07 7.96 -15.88
CA LYS A 170 5.54 8.92 -16.87
C LYS A 170 7.07 8.93 -16.82
N VAL A 171 7.71 8.84 -17.98
CA VAL A 171 9.17 8.92 -18.12
C VAL A 171 9.55 10.01 -19.12
N LYS A 172 10.61 10.74 -18.82
CA LYS A 172 11.11 11.86 -19.63
C LYS A 172 12.63 11.79 -19.72
N CYS A 173 13.17 11.80 -20.94
CA CYS A 173 14.60 11.90 -21.13
C CYS A 173 15.10 13.36 -21.08
N LEU A 174 16.39 13.53 -20.82
CA LEU A 174 16.99 14.83 -20.47
C LEU A 174 17.94 15.40 -21.52
N ASP A 175 18.34 14.63 -22.54
CA ASP A 175 19.18 15.09 -23.64
C ASP A 175 18.41 16.06 -24.55
N SER A 176 18.61 17.36 -24.37
CA SER A 176 17.91 18.41 -25.13
C SER A 176 18.12 18.36 -26.64
N SER A 177 19.15 17.65 -27.14
CA SER A 177 19.41 17.53 -28.58
C SER A 177 18.47 16.54 -29.29
N VAL A 178 17.86 15.61 -28.54
CA VAL A 178 17.10 14.47 -29.09
C VAL A 178 15.74 14.30 -28.39
N CYS A 179 15.65 14.63 -27.10
CA CYS A 179 14.49 14.38 -26.26
C CYS A 179 13.31 15.29 -26.60
N SER A 180 12.12 14.69 -26.66
CA SER A 180 10.89 15.47 -26.72
C SER A 180 10.63 16.15 -25.37
N ARG A 181 9.86 17.24 -25.39
CA ARG A 181 9.36 17.87 -24.15
C ARG A 181 8.29 17.03 -23.46
N ARG A 182 7.67 16.07 -24.15
CA ARG A 182 6.56 15.24 -23.65
C ARG A 182 7.11 14.01 -22.94
N ALA A 183 6.43 13.59 -21.88
CA ALA A 183 6.74 12.35 -21.19
C ALA A 183 5.97 11.18 -21.79
N ALA A 184 6.67 10.09 -22.09
CA ALA A 184 6.07 8.82 -22.46
C ALA A 184 5.38 8.19 -21.24
N THR A 185 4.28 7.46 -21.44
CA THR A 185 3.70 6.63 -20.38
C THR A 185 4.12 5.20 -20.60
N VAL A 186 4.75 4.61 -19.60
CA VAL A 186 5.18 3.21 -19.56
C VAL A 186 4.33 2.44 -18.56
N ILE A 187 3.95 1.24 -18.92
CA ILE A 187 3.25 0.25 -18.11
C ILE A 187 4.27 -0.82 -17.74
N ILE A 188 4.36 -1.17 -16.46
CA ILE A 188 5.31 -2.16 -16.00
C ILE A 188 4.78 -3.55 -16.29
N THR A 189 5.53 -4.30 -17.10
CA THR A 189 5.17 -5.65 -17.57
C THR A 189 6.23 -6.70 -17.27
N ASP A 190 7.38 -6.28 -16.72
CA ASP A 190 8.53 -7.16 -16.57
C ASP A 190 9.47 -6.67 -15.45
N GLU A 191 10.41 -7.53 -15.07
CA GLU A 191 11.48 -7.24 -14.11
C GLU A 191 12.84 -7.22 -14.83
N CYS A 192 13.67 -6.26 -14.46
CA CYS A 192 15.08 -6.27 -14.79
C CYS A 192 15.88 -6.46 -13.51
N PRO A 193 16.35 -7.68 -13.17
CA PRO A 193 16.99 -7.95 -11.88
C PRO A 193 18.51 -7.66 -11.85
N GLY A 194 19.15 -7.60 -13.03
CA GLY A 194 20.60 -7.59 -13.19
C GLY A 194 21.17 -6.33 -13.85
N GLY A 195 22.51 -6.25 -13.91
CA GLY A 195 23.22 -5.22 -14.67
C GLY A 195 22.90 -3.80 -14.22
N TYR A 196 22.40 -2.96 -15.14
CA TYR A 196 22.03 -1.57 -14.85
C TYR A 196 20.89 -1.43 -13.83
N CYS A 197 20.12 -2.50 -13.63
CA CYS A 197 19.00 -2.54 -12.71
C CYS A 197 19.39 -3.01 -11.30
N SER A 198 20.65 -3.41 -11.11
CA SER A 198 21.19 -3.80 -9.81
C SER A 198 21.63 -2.57 -8.99
N GLY A 199 21.67 -2.74 -7.65
CA GLY A 199 22.35 -1.80 -6.75
C GLY A 199 21.52 -0.60 -6.27
N ASP A 200 20.35 -0.87 -5.68
CA ASP A 200 19.49 0.11 -4.97
C ASP A 200 19.23 1.43 -5.72
N ARG A 201 19.21 1.36 -7.06
CA ARG A 201 18.86 2.47 -7.95
C ARG A 201 17.62 2.15 -8.76
N VAL A 202 16.82 3.17 -9.02
CA VAL A 202 15.67 3.04 -9.92
C VAL A 202 16.15 3.04 -11.35
N HIS A 203 15.85 1.95 -12.06
CA HIS A 203 16.17 1.77 -13.46
C HIS A 203 14.95 1.31 -14.26
N PHE A 204 14.82 1.80 -15.48
CA PHE A 204 13.80 1.40 -16.45
C PHE A 204 14.47 0.78 -17.67
N ASP A 205 14.23 -0.51 -17.92
CA ASP A 205 14.66 -1.16 -19.16
C ASP A 205 13.46 -1.26 -20.10
N LEU A 206 13.33 -0.26 -20.98
CA LEU A 206 12.11 -0.02 -21.75
C LEU A 206 12.05 -0.87 -23.03
N SER A 207 10.87 -1.09 -23.60
CA SER A 207 10.82 -1.59 -24.98
C SER A 207 11.47 -0.59 -25.94
N GLY A 208 12.04 -1.08 -27.05
CA GLY A 208 12.65 -0.20 -28.07
C GLY A 208 11.70 0.89 -28.57
N ALA A 209 10.42 0.56 -28.78
CA ALA A 209 9.39 1.53 -29.14
C ALA A 209 9.16 2.57 -28.04
N ALA A 210 8.98 2.14 -26.78
CA ALA A 210 8.74 3.05 -25.65
C ALA A 210 9.93 3.98 -25.40
N PHE A 211 11.15 3.46 -25.53
CA PHE A 211 12.38 4.23 -25.41
C PHE A 211 12.48 5.29 -26.51
N GLY A 212 12.30 4.89 -27.76
CA GLY A 212 12.31 5.80 -28.92
C GLY A 212 11.22 6.87 -28.85
N HIS A 213 10.05 6.57 -28.27
CA HIS A 213 8.95 7.52 -28.10
C HIS A 213 9.22 8.66 -27.10
N MET A 214 10.31 8.59 -26.33
CA MET A 214 10.75 9.75 -25.54
C MET A 214 11.44 10.83 -26.40
N ALA A 215 11.92 10.48 -27.60
CA ALA A 215 12.58 11.39 -28.52
C ALA A 215 11.58 12.27 -29.30
N VAL A 216 12.08 13.36 -29.89
CA VAL A 216 11.36 14.09 -30.94
C VAL A 216 11.06 13.12 -32.09
N SER A 217 9.91 13.27 -32.75
CA SER A 217 9.53 12.41 -33.88
C SER A 217 10.64 12.38 -34.94
N GLY A 218 11.05 11.17 -35.35
CA GLY A 218 12.17 10.93 -36.25
C GLY A 218 13.53 10.69 -35.56
N TYR A 219 13.69 11.07 -34.29
CA TYR A 219 14.97 10.93 -33.56
C TYR A 219 15.03 9.71 -32.63
N GLY A 220 14.05 8.80 -32.71
CA GLY A 220 14.01 7.59 -31.87
C GLY A 220 15.26 6.72 -32.00
N GLY A 221 15.81 6.59 -33.22
CA GLY A 221 17.08 5.89 -33.47
C GLY A 221 18.24 6.55 -32.74
N SER A 222 18.41 7.86 -32.91
CA SER A 222 19.47 8.63 -32.25
C SER A 222 19.40 8.56 -30.72
N LEU A 223 18.20 8.47 -30.14
CA LEU A 223 18.06 8.27 -28.70
C LEU A 223 18.51 6.86 -28.31
N ARG A 224 18.05 5.82 -29.02
CA ARG A 224 18.43 4.42 -28.78
C ARG A 224 19.93 4.18 -28.89
N ASP A 225 20.62 4.90 -29.78
CA ASP A 225 22.08 4.84 -29.93
C ASP A 225 22.85 5.35 -28.71
N ARG A 226 22.20 6.09 -27.79
CA ARG A 226 22.80 6.45 -26.49
C ARG A 226 22.95 5.24 -25.58
N GLY A 227 22.16 4.18 -25.79
CA GLY A 227 22.13 2.97 -24.97
C GLY A 227 21.54 3.23 -23.58
N VAL A 228 22.34 3.86 -22.70
CA VAL A 228 21.96 4.19 -21.33
C VAL A 228 21.79 5.70 -21.22
N ILE A 229 20.65 6.16 -20.67
CA ILE A 229 20.37 7.59 -20.49
C ILE A 229 19.90 7.89 -19.07
N SER A 230 20.11 9.15 -18.66
CA SER A 230 19.44 9.69 -17.47
C SER A 230 18.03 10.14 -17.84
N ILE A 231 17.07 9.79 -16.99
CA ILE A 231 15.66 10.16 -17.15
C ILE A 231 15.12 10.77 -15.86
N LEU A 232 13.98 11.43 -15.98
CA LEU A 232 13.08 11.70 -14.88
C LEU A 232 11.85 10.81 -15.01
N TYR A 233 11.40 10.26 -13.89
CA TYR A 233 10.18 9.48 -13.84
C TYR A 233 9.26 9.97 -12.73
N ARG A 234 7.98 9.66 -12.86
CA ARG A 234 6.99 9.82 -11.79
C ARG A 234 5.84 8.86 -12.01
N ARG A 235 5.16 8.50 -10.93
CA ARG A 235 3.98 7.64 -11.02
C ARG A 235 2.79 8.40 -11.58
N THR A 236 1.97 7.72 -12.37
CA THR A 236 0.77 8.27 -13.01
C THR A 236 -0.36 7.24 -12.99
N LEU A 237 -1.60 7.71 -13.15
CA LEU A 237 -2.72 6.79 -13.34
C LEU A 237 -2.59 6.03 -14.67
N CYS A 238 -2.91 4.75 -14.62
CA CYS A 238 -3.14 3.90 -15.79
C CYS A 238 -4.47 4.26 -16.47
N LYS A 239 -4.48 4.13 -17.79
CA LYS A 239 -5.63 4.40 -18.65
C LYS A 239 -5.66 3.39 -19.79
N TYR A 240 -6.74 2.63 -19.82
CA TYR A 240 -7.00 1.56 -20.77
C TYR A 240 -8.35 1.80 -21.47
N PRO A 241 -8.44 2.79 -22.39
CA PRO A 241 -9.70 3.13 -23.04
C PRO A 241 -10.35 1.93 -23.73
N GLY A 242 -11.64 1.72 -23.46
CA GLY A 242 -12.40 0.60 -24.02
C GLY A 242 -12.09 -0.77 -23.40
N LYS A 243 -11.34 -0.80 -22.29
CA LYS A 243 -11.10 -2.01 -21.49
C LYS A 243 -11.69 -1.85 -20.10
N ASN A 244 -12.22 -2.95 -19.59
CA ASN A 244 -12.54 -3.13 -18.18
C ASN A 244 -11.58 -4.15 -17.61
N ILE A 245 -11.52 -4.22 -16.28
CA ILE A 245 -10.70 -5.21 -15.59
C ILE A 245 -11.14 -6.60 -16.03
N ALA A 246 -10.18 -7.44 -16.37
CA ALA A 246 -10.41 -8.82 -16.74
C ALA A 246 -9.58 -9.78 -15.87
N PHE A 247 -10.08 -11.00 -15.77
CA PHE A 247 -9.49 -12.07 -14.99
C PHE A 247 -9.21 -13.24 -15.91
N HIS A 248 -7.94 -13.49 -16.20
CA HIS A 248 -7.50 -14.65 -16.96
C HIS A 248 -7.27 -15.83 -16.02
N VAL A 249 -7.98 -16.93 -16.26
CA VAL A 249 -7.80 -18.17 -15.50
C VAL A 249 -6.58 -18.89 -16.03
N ASN A 250 -5.56 -19.06 -15.19
CA ASN A 250 -4.30 -19.65 -15.63
C ASN A 250 -4.45 -21.12 -16.00
N GLU A 251 -3.58 -21.57 -16.90
CA GLU A 251 -3.39 -22.98 -17.19
C GLU A 251 -3.09 -23.78 -15.91
N GLY A 252 -3.64 -24.99 -15.82
CA GLY A 252 -3.54 -25.84 -14.62
C GLY A 252 -4.54 -25.52 -13.52
N SER A 253 -5.37 -24.48 -13.64
CA SER A 253 -6.47 -24.24 -12.69
C SER A 253 -7.46 -25.40 -12.65
N THR A 254 -7.90 -25.77 -11.45
CA THR A 254 -8.87 -26.83 -11.16
C THR A 254 -9.85 -26.36 -10.07
N PRO A 255 -10.94 -27.10 -9.80
CA PRO A 255 -11.81 -26.79 -8.67
C PRO A 255 -11.12 -26.82 -7.28
N TYR A 256 -9.91 -27.36 -7.15
CA TYR A 256 -9.16 -27.41 -5.88
C TYR A 256 -8.01 -26.39 -5.79
N TRP A 257 -7.67 -25.77 -6.92
CA TRP A 257 -6.60 -24.78 -7.05
C TRP A 257 -6.96 -23.83 -8.18
N LEU A 258 -7.24 -22.57 -7.87
CA LEU A 258 -7.59 -21.57 -8.87
C LEU A 258 -6.53 -20.48 -8.88
N SER A 259 -5.99 -20.17 -10.05
CA SER A 259 -5.07 -19.05 -10.23
C SER A 259 -5.57 -18.10 -11.31
N LEU A 260 -5.51 -16.80 -10.99
CA LEU A 260 -5.99 -15.70 -11.80
C LEU A 260 -4.85 -14.71 -12.08
N LEU A 261 -4.76 -14.26 -13.32
CA LEU A 261 -4.01 -13.08 -13.73
C LEU A 261 -5.00 -11.93 -13.89
N VAL A 262 -4.70 -10.76 -13.30
CA VAL A 262 -5.51 -9.55 -13.45
C VAL A 262 -5.00 -8.72 -14.62
N GLU A 263 -5.91 -8.19 -15.42
CA GLU A 263 -5.61 -7.39 -16.61
C GLU A 263 -6.40 -6.07 -16.60
N PHE A 264 -5.79 -5.01 -17.15
CA PHE A 264 -6.41 -3.72 -17.47
C PHE A 264 -6.98 -2.92 -16.30
N GLU A 265 -6.26 -2.89 -15.18
CA GLU A 265 -6.57 -2.10 -14.00
C GLU A 265 -6.27 -0.62 -14.24
N ASP A 266 -7.31 0.19 -14.51
CA ASP A 266 -7.17 1.64 -14.56
C ASP A 266 -6.78 2.20 -13.18
N GLY A 267 -6.50 3.50 -13.16
CA GLY A 267 -6.20 4.19 -11.92
C GLY A 267 -4.82 3.79 -11.42
N ASP A 268 -4.74 3.10 -10.29
CA ASP A 268 -3.47 2.82 -9.61
C ASP A 268 -2.56 1.87 -10.41
N GLY A 269 -3.17 0.98 -11.19
CA GLY A 269 -2.50 -0.07 -11.96
C GLY A 269 -1.90 -1.19 -11.12
N ASP A 270 -1.85 -1.06 -9.79
CA ASP A 270 -1.35 -2.08 -8.88
C ASP A 270 -2.49 -2.72 -8.07
N VAL A 271 -2.31 -3.99 -7.71
CA VAL A 271 -3.23 -4.75 -6.86
C VAL A 271 -2.51 -5.08 -5.57
N GLY A 272 -3.07 -4.64 -4.43
CA GLY A 272 -2.53 -4.91 -3.10
C GLY A 272 -3.19 -6.10 -2.41
N SER A 273 -4.44 -6.42 -2.75
CA SER A 273 -5.07 -7.66 -2.34
C SER A 273 -6.18 -8.09 -3.29
N MET A 274 -6.39 -9.41 -3.38
CA MET A 274 -7.48 -10.02 -4.11
C MET A 274 -8.26 -10.95 -3.18
N HIS A 275 -9.59 -10.90 -3.26
CA HIS A 275 -10.46 -11.86 -2.59
C HIS A 275 -11.44 -12.45 -3.58
N ILE A 276 -11.86 -13.69 -3.31
CA ILE A 276 -12.84 -14.41 -4.11
C ILE A 276 -14.02 -14.82 -3.22
N ARG A 277 -15.20 -14.93 -3.83
CA ARG A 277 -16.41 -15.39 -3.15
C ARG A 277 -17.29 -16.20 -4.10
N GLU A 278 -17.67 -17.39 -3.69
CA GLU A 278 -18.66 -18.22 -4.38
C GLU A 278 -20.06 -17.62 -4.30
N ALA A 279 -20.86 -17.79 -5.35
CA ALA A 279 -22.22 -17.23 -5.41
C ALA A 279 -23.13 -17.63 -4.24
N ARG A 280 -22.92 -18.81 -3.65
CA ARG A 280 -23.70 -19.34 -2.52
C ARG A 280 -23.09 -19.05 -1.15
N SER A 281 -21.97 -18.33 -1.11
CA SER A 281 -21.27 -17.97 0.12
C SER A 281 -21.37 -16.46 0.38
N ASN A 282 -21.43 -16.09 1.65
CA ASN A 282 -21.30 -14.70 2.09
C ASN A 282 -19.86 -14.33 2.49
N GLN A 283 -18.94 -15.30 2.47
CA GLN A 283 -17.56 -15.13 2.92
C GLN A 283 -16.64 -14.77 1.76
N TRP A 284 -15.88 -13.69 1.92
CA TRP A 284 -14.76 -13.36 1.05
C TRP A 284 -13.52 -14.08 1.54
N ILE A 285 -12.90 -14.86 0.66
CA ILE A 285 -11.68 -15.58 0.96
C ILE A 285 -10.53 -14.86 0.26
N GLU A 286 -9.49 -14.52 1.01
CA GLU A 286 -8.30 -13.88 0.46
C GLU A 286 -7.53 -14.86 -0.44
N MET A 287 -7.06 -14.37 -1.59
CA MET A 287 -6.18 -15.09 -2.48
C MET A 287 -4.74 -14.70 -2.19
N SER A 288 -3.82 -15.65 -2.25
CA SER A 288 -2.39 -15.40 -2.10
C SER A 288 -1.82 -14.79 -3.36
N HIS A 289 -1.03 -13.71 -3.22
CA HIS A 289 -0.17 -13.23 -4.29
C HIS A 289 0.95 -14.24 -4.52
N LEU A 290 1.15 -14.68 -5.77
CA LEU A 290 2.20 -15.63 -6.10
C LEU A 290 3.46 -14.91 -6.58
N TRP A 291 3.32 -14.26 -7.74
CA TRP A 291 4.36 -13.53 -8.44
C TRP A 291 3.71 -12.71 -9.55
N GLY A 292 4.34 -11.60 -9.94
CA GLY A 292 3.82 -10.77 -11.03
C GLY A 292 2.39 -10.30 -10.76
N ALA A 293 1.51 -10.38 -11.76
CA ALA A 293 0.08 -10.10 -11.58
C ALA A 293 -0.77 -11.35 -11.25
N TYR A 294 -0.13 -12.45 -10.81
CA TYR A 294 -0.80 -13.71 -10.50
C TYR A 294 -1.22 -13.83 -9.03
N TRP A 295 -2.46 -14.26 -8.84
CA TRP A 295 -3.07 -14.56 -7.55
C TRP A 295 -3.60 -15.98 -7.56
N ALA A 296 -3.55 -16.67 -6.42
CA ALA A 296 -4.06 -18.04 -6.34
C ALA A 296 -4.73 -18.33 -5.01
N ILE A 297 -5.63 -19.31 -5.05
CA ILE A 297 -6.27 -19.88 -3.88
C ILE A 297 -6.19 -21.40 -3.97
N ILE A 298 -5.84 -22.00 -2.83
CA ILE A 298 -5.89 -23.43 -2.62
C ILE A 298 -7.07 -23.72 -1.72
N GLY A 299 -7.97 -24.55 -2.20
CA GLY A 299 -9.22 -24.86 -1.51
C GLY A 299 -10.17 -25.52 -2.48
N GLY A 300 -11.03 -26.42 -2.00
CA GLY A 300 -12.05 -26.96 -2.87
C GLY A 300 -12.79 -28.18 -2.36
N PRO A 301 -13.74 -28.68 -3.16
CA PRO A 301 -14.04 -28.20 -4.52
C PRO A 301 -14.77 -26.84 -4.51
N MET A 302 -14.17 -25.84 -5.15
CA MET A 302 -14.75 -24.52 -5.32
C MET A 302 -15.78 -24.54 -6.44
N GLN A 303 -16.94 -23.94 -6.18
CA GLN A 303 -18.08 -23.89 -7.09
C GLN A 303 -18.39 -22.44 -7.47
N GLY A 304 -18.18 -22.12 -8.75
CA GLY A 304 -18.59 -20.85 -9.30
C GLY A 304 -20.12 -20.73 -9.40
N PRO A 305 -20.64 -19.56 -9.82
CA PRO A 305 -19.90 -18.37 -10.22
C PRO A 305 -19.08 -17.75 -9.08
N PHE A 306 -17.96 -17.13 -9.42
CA PHE A 306 -17.12 -16.41 -8.47
C PHE A 306 -17.24 -14.90 -8.66
N SER A 307 -17.47 -14.21 -7.56
CA SER A 307 -17.23 -12.78 -7.43
C SER A 307 -15.78 -12.54 -7.04
N VAL A 308 -15.14 -11.51 -7.61
CA VAL A 308 -13.75 -11.13 -7.29
C VAL A 308 -13.71 -9.70 -6.76
N LYS A 309 -13.06 -9.49 -5.62
CA LYS A 309 -12.81 -8.17 -5.02
C LYS A 309 -11.34 -7.84 -5.15
N LEU A 310 -11.03 -6.68 -5.72
CA LEU A 310 -9.68 -6.14 -5.82
C LEU A 310 -9.56 -4.93 -4.90
N THR A 311 -8.41 -4.80 -4.25
CA THR A 311 -8.00 -3.59 -3.52
C THR A 311 -6.68 -3.11 -4.09
N THR A 312 -6.60 -1.86 -4.54
CA THR A 312 -5.35 -1.25 -5.05
C THR A 312 -4.33 -1.12 -3.93
N LEU A 313 -3.05 -1.39 -4.21
CA LEU A 313 -1.99 -1.32 -3.20
C LEU A 313 -1.75 0.13 -2.74
N SER A 314 -1.84 1.05 -3.69
CA SER A 314 -1.36 2.40 -3.46
C SER A 314 -2.36 3.32 -2.79
N THR A 315 -3.63 3.24 -3.17
CA THR A 315 -4.68 4.09 -2.56
C THR A 315 -5.67 3.34 -1.70
N GLY A 316 -5.59 2.01 -1.64
CA GLY A 316 -6.55 1.19 -0.88
C GLY A 316 -7.98 1.23 -1.44
N ARG A 317 -8.18 1.71 -2.67
CA ARG A 317 -9.49 1.69 -3.34
C ARG A 317 -9.87 0.25 -3.64
N ALA A 318 -11.13 -0.09 -3.40
CA ALA A 318 -11.63 -1.43 -3.65
C ALA A 318 -12.79 -1.44 -4.65
N LEU A 319 -12.87 -2.50 -5.45
CA LEU A 319 -14.03 -2.81 -6.30
C LEU A 319 -14.37 -4.29 -6.18
N SER A 320 -15.63 -4.63 -6.44
CA SER A 320 -16.10 -6.02 -6.43
C SER A 320 -16.82 -6.34 -7.73
N ALA A 321 -16.19 -7.17 -8.57
CA ALA A 321 -16.78 -7.73 -9.78
C ALA A 321 -17.64 -8.94 -9.40
N ARG A 322 -18.95 -8.74 -9.34
CA ARG A 322 -19.91 -9.77 -8.94
C ARG A 322 -20.07 -10.82 -10.04
N ASP A 323 -19.99 -12.09 -9.64
CA ASP A 323 -20.24 -13.28 -10.47
C ASP A 323 -19.55 -13.22 -11.84
N VAL A 324 -18.32 -12.67 -11.87
CA VAL A 324 -17.57 -12.36 -13.08
C VAL A 324 -16.98 -13.61 -13.74
N ILE A 325 -16.57 -14.60 -12.94
CA ILE A 325 -16.12 -15.90 -13.43
C ILE A 325 -17.31 -16.87 -13.33
N PRO A 326 -17.85 -17.40 -14.44
CA PRO A 326 -19.07 -18.22 -14.44
C PRO A 326 -18.81 -19.61 -13.86
N GLY A 327 -19.86 -20.35 -13.49
CA GLY A 327 -19.72 -21.70 -12.91
C GLY A 327 -19.05 -22.74 -13.83
N ASN A 328 -19.16 -22.56 -15.15
CA ASN A 328 -18.54 -23.40 -16.18
C ASN A 328 -17.22 -22.81 -16.70
N TRP A 329 -16.49 -22.10 -15.84
CA TRP A 329 -15.21 -21.52 -16.22
C TRP A 329 -14.22 -22.59 -16.70
N SER A 330 -13.35 -22.21 -17.62
CA SER A 330 -12.26 -23.06 -18.11
C SER A 330 -10.89 -22.39 -17.90
N PRO A 331 -9.82 -23.18 -17.71
CA PRO A 331 -8.44 -22.68 -17.81
C PRO A 331 -8.18 -22.02 -19.17
N LYS A 332 -7.27 -21.05 -19.19
CA LYS A 332 -6.90 -20.19 -20.33
C LYS A 332 -7.99 -19.23 -20.81
N ALA A 333 -9.18 -19.25 -20.22
CA ALA A 333 -10.23 -18.29 -20.54
C ALA A 333 -10.08 -17.00 -19.74
N THR A 334 -10.45 -15.89 -20.36
CA THR A 334 -10.46 -14.56 -19.73
C THR A 334 -11.89 -14.08 -19.55
N TYR A 335 -12.22 -13.64 -18.34
CA TYR A 335 -13.54 -13.12 -17.98
C TYR A 335 -13.46 -11.64 -17.66
N THR A 336 -14.13 -10.81 -18.45
CA THR A 336 -14.09 -9.35 -18.32
C THR A 336 -15.22 -8.84 -17.44
N SER A 337 -14.90 -7.98 -16.48
CA SER A 337 -15.89 -7.30 -15.66
C SER A 337 -16.56 -6.14 -16.39
N ARG A 338 -17.56 -5.53 -15.75
CA ARG A 338 -18.18 -4.27 -16.20
C ARG A 338 -17.64 -3.04 -15.47
N LEU A 339 -16.53 -3.21 -14.74
CA LEU A 339 -16.00 -2.23 -13.81
C LEU A 339 -14.56 -1.89 -14.15
N ASN A 340 -14.17 -0.67 -13.80
CA ASN A 340 -12.78 -0.26 -13.72
C ASN A 340 -12.61 0.77 -12.59
N PHE A 341 -11.37 1.08 -12.21
CA PHE A 341 -11.02 2.03 -11.15
C PHE A 341 -11.07 3.49 -11.60
#